data_AF-A0A7C6QUF3-F1
#
_entry.id   AF-A0A7C6QUF3-F1
#
_cell.length_a   1.000
_cell.length_b   1.000
_cell.length_c   1.000
_cell.angle_alpha   90.00
_cell.angle_beta   90.00
_cell.angle_gamma   90.00
#
_symmetry.space_group_name_H-M   'P 1'
#
loop_
_entity.id
_entity.type
_entity.pdbx_description
1 polymer ?
#
loop_
_entity_poly.entity_id
_entity_poly.type
_entity_poly.pdbx_seq_one_letter_code
_entity_poly.pdbx_strand_id
1 'polypeptide(L)' 'MELDQKFEKLIKKQAKYQSANLGLNLLISRLQRKYSINPSTEELNNCLQEMKAFFEKFSSILGKDIEALKKL' A
#
# COMPACT_ATOMS: atom_id res chain seq x y z
N MET A 1 9.89 -1.01 6.14
CA MET A 1 10.02 -2.40 5.63
C MET A 1 10.72 -2.34 4.29
N GLU A 2 11.24 -3.45 3.76
CA GLU A 2 11.79 -3.50 2.38
C GLU A 2 10.77 -3.10 1.29
N LEU A 3 9.49 -2.94 1.63
CA LEU A 3 8.40 -2.61 0.70
C LEU A 3 8.05 -1.11 0.60
N ASP A 4 8.69 -0.23 1.38
CA ASP A 4 8.28 1.17 1.49
C ASP A 4 8.24 1.88 0.12
N GLN A 5 9.23 1.63 -0.74
CA GLN A 5 9.26 2.18 -2.11
C GLN A 5 8.15 1.61 -3.00
N LYS A 6 7.76 0.35 -2.81
CA LYS A 6 6.68 -0.29 -3.57
C LYS A 6 5.33 0.28 -3.16
N PHE A 7 5.13 0.44 -1.86
CA PHE A 7 3.97 1.09 -1.29
C PHE A 7 3.80 2.52 -1.80
N GLU A 8 4.89 3.29 -1.85
CA GLU A 8 4.87 4.64 -2.42
C GLU A 8 4.43 4.64 -3.89
N LYS A 9 5.01 3.76 -4.73
CA LYS A 9 4.62 3.64 -6.14
C LYS A 9 3.15 3.27 -6.30
N LEU A 10 2.62 2.40 -5.43
CA LEU A 10 1.21 2.03 -5.43
C LEU A 10 0.30 3.21 -5.05
N ILE A 11 0.64 3.95 -3.99
CA ILE A 11 -0.12 5.13 -3.53
C ILE A 11 -0.12 6.22 -4.62
N LYS A 12 1.01 6.43 -5.30
CA LYS A 12 1.16 7.37 -6.41
C LYS A 12 0.54 6.89 -7.73
N LYS A 13 -0.10 5.71 -7.76
CA LYS A 13 -0.62 5.06 -8.98
C LYS A 13 0.44 4.82 -10.08
N GLN A 14 1.72 4.80 -9.72
CA GLN A 14 2.83 4.51 -10.64
C GLN A 14 3.00 3.00 -10.87
N ALA A 15 2.45 2.18 -9.98
CA ALA A 15 2.38 0.74 -10.11
C ALA A 15 0.93 0.27 -9.96
N LYS A 16 0.56 -0.77 -10.71
CA LYS A 16 -0.72 -1.47 -10.53
C LYS A 16 -0.46 -2.78 -9.81
N TYR A 17 -1.27 -3.05 -8.80
CA TYR A 17 -1.26 -4.30 -8.05
C TYR A 17 -2.68 -4.64 -7.64
N GLN A 18 -3.05 -5.90 -7.75
CA GLN A 18 -4.34 -6.42 -7.33
C GLN A 18 -4.09 -7.70 -6.55
N SER A 19 -4.55 -7.68 -5.30
CA SER A 19 -4.49 -8.80 -4.36
C SER A 19 -5.73 -9.69 -4.49
N ALA A 20 -5.62 -10.95 -4.07
CA ALA A 20 -6.79 -11.78 -3.80
C ALA A 20 -7.53 -11.33 -2.52
N ASN A 21 -6.87 -10.57 -1.64
CA ASN A 21 -7.45 -9.99 -0.44
C ASN A 21 -8.19 -8.68 -0.79
N LEU A 22 -9.52 -8.72 -0.69
CA LEU A 22 -10.37 -7.55 -0.94
C LEU A 22 -10.01 -6.36 -0.04
N GLY A 23 -9.69 -6.61 1.24
CA GLY A 23 -9.31 -5.56 2.19
C GLY A 23 -8.07 -4.78 1.75
N LEU A 24 -7.06 -5.49 1.20
CA LEU A 24 -5.87 -4.85 0.65
C LEU A 24 -6.20 -4.00 -0.60
N ASN A 25 -7.04 -4.50 -1.50
CA ASN A 25 -7.45 -3.74 -2.69
C ASN A 25 -8.21 -2.44 -2.33
N LEU A 26 -9.11 -2.54 -1.33
CA LEU A 26 -9.86 -1.39 -0.83
C LEU A 26 -8.94 -0.37 -0.14
N LEU A 27 -7.97 -0.85 0.64
CA LEU A 27 -6.96 0.00 1.27
C LEU A 27 -6.17 0.78 0.21
N ILE A 28 -5.60 0.09 -0.78
CA ILE A 28 -4.82 0.72 -1.85
C ILE A 28 -5.66 1.78 -2.57
N SER A 29 -6.90 1.45 -2.95
CA SER A 29 -7.80 2.38 -3.64
C SER A 29 -8.10 3.62 -2.81
N ARG A 30 -8.32 3.46 -1.50
CA ARG A 30 -8.56 4.57 -0.56
C ARG A 30 -7.32 5.45 -0.41
N LEU A 31 -6.13 4.87 -0.22
CA LEU A 31 -4.88 5.62 -0.07
C LEU A 31 -4.52 6.39 -1.34
N GLN A 32 -4.68 5.76 -2.51
CA GLN A 32 -4.50 6.40 -3.80
C GLN A 32 -5.42 7.62 -3.95
N ARG A 33 -6.70 7.49 -3.58
CA ARG A 33 -7.65 8.61 -3.61
C ARG A 33 -7.24 9.71 -2.64
N LYS A 34 -6.86 9.37 -1.41
CA LYS A 34 -6.46 10.32 -0.37
C LYS A 34 -5.25 11.15 -0.81
N TYR A 35 -4.20 10.49 -1.31
CA TYR A 35 -3.03 11.17 -1.85
C TYR A 35 -3.34 11.98 -3.12
N SER A 36 -4.23 11.50 -4.00
CA SER A 36 -4.62 12.26 -5.20
C SER A 36 -5.34 13.57 -4.86
N ILE A 37 -6.06 13.63 -3.73
CA ILE A 37 -6.74 14.84 -3.26
C ILE A 37 -5.75 15.83 -2.64
N ASN A 38 -4.75 15.34 -1.91
CA ASN A 38 -3.73 16.17 -1.25
C ASN A 38 -2.33 15.55 -1.46
N PRO A 39 -1.67 15.81 -2.60
CA PRO A 39 -0.38 15.20 -2.95
C PRO A 39 0.77 15.91 -2.22
N SER A 40 0.80 15.82 -0.90
CA SER A 40 1.87 16.34 -0.05
C SER A 40 2.73 15.22 0.50
N THR A 41 3.98 15.54 0.89
CA THR A 41 4.88 14.59 1.55
C THR A 41 4.30 14.09 2.88
N GLU A 42 3.60 14.96 3.61
CA GLU A 42 2.94 14.59 4.87
C GLU A 42 1.82 13.57 4.63
N GLU A 43 0.97 13.80 3.63
CA GLU A 43 -0.12 12.87 3.29
C GLU A 43 0.42 11.53 2.79
N LEU A 44 1.50 11.55 2.01
CA LEU A 44 2.19 10.34 1.58
C LEU A 44 2.72 9.53 2.78
N ASN A 45 3.36 10.19 3.74
CA ASN A 45 3.85 9.55 4.95
C ASN A 45 2.71 8.94 5.76
N ASN A 46 1.58 9.65 5.91
CA ASN A 46 0.38 9.13 6.56
C ASN A 46 -0.15 7.87 5.85
N CYS A 47 -0.21 7.88 4.51
CA CYS A 47 -0.63 6.72 3.73
C CYS A 47 0.33 5.54 3.88
N LEU A 48 1.64 5.79 3.91
CA LEU A 48 2.66 4.76 4.12
C LEU A 48 2.56 4.13 5.51
N GLN A 49 2.32 4.93 6.56
CA GLN A 49 2.12 4.42 7.92
C GLN A 49 0.87 3.56 8.02
N GLU A 50 -0.23 4.00 7.40
CA GLU A 50 -1.48 3.21 7.37
C GLU A 50 -1.29 1.88 6.63
N MET A 51 -0.56 1.88 5.52
CA MET A 51 -0.23 0.65 4.79
C MET A 51 0.63 -0.29 5.64
N LYS A 52 1.66 0.22 6.32
CA LYS A 52 2.52 -0.56 7.22
C LYS A 52 1.72 -1.20 8.35
N ALA A 53 0.90 -0.40 9.04
CA ALA A 53 0.06 -0.88 10.15
C ALA A 53 -0.91 -1.98 9.70
N PHE A 54 -1.47 -1.87 8.49
CA PHE A 54 -2.31 -2.93 7.92
C PHE A 54 -1.52 -4.22 7.69
N PHE A 55 -0.33 -4.13 7.07
CA PHE A 55 0.51 -5.30 6.81
C PHE A 55 1.03 -5.95 8.10
N GLU A 56 1.34 -5.18 9.13
CA GLU A 56 1.72 -5.72 10.44
C GLU A 56 0.55 -6.48 11.08
N LYS A 57 -0.62 -5.85 11.12
CA LYS A 57 -1.83 -6.42 11.73
C LYS A 57 -2.31 -7.70 11.03
N PHE A 58 -2.16 -7.77 9.71
CA PHE A 58 -2.64 -8.89 8.89
C PHE A 58 -1.49 -9.73 8.30
N SER A 59 -0.29 -9.66 8.89
CA SER A 59 0.91 -10.34 8.42
C SER A 59 0.72 -11.86 8.21
N SER A 60 -0.10 -12.51 9.05
CA SER A 60 -0.40 -13.95 8.97
C SER A 60 -1.16 -14.36 7.69
N ILE A 61 -1.89 -13.44 7.07
CA ILE A 61 -2.72 -13.73 5.87
C ILE A 61 -2.21 -13.02 4.61
N LEU A 62 -1.25 -12.09 4.74
CA LEU A 62 -0.70 -11.31 3.64
C LEU A 62 0.67 -11.80 3.15
N GLY A 63 1.16 -12.96 3.62
CA GLY A 63 2.47 -13.49 3.22
C GLY A 63 2.67 -13.56 1.70
N LYS A 64 1.66 -14.06 0.97
CA LYS A 64 1.68 -14.10 -0.50
C LYS A 64 1.73 -12.72 -1.14
N ASP A 65 1.02 -11.76 -0.55
CA ASP A 65 1.00 -10.38 -1.04
C ASP A 65 2.35 -9.69 -0.81
N ILE A 66 2.98 -9.91 0.35
CA ILE A 66 4.33 -9.43 0.66
C ILE A 66 5.32 -9.94 -0.40
N GLU A 67 5.32 -11.24 -0.69
CA GLU A 67 6.21 -11.82 -1.71
C GLU A 67 5.94 -11.27 -3.12
N ALA A 68 4.66 -11.11 -3.49
CA ALA A 68 4.30 -10.55 -4.79
C ALA A 68 4.75 -9.08 -4.92
N LEU A 69 4.61 -8.29 -3.86
CA LEU A 69 5.02 -6.89 -3.84
C LEU A 69 6.54 -6.71 -3.88
N LYS A 70 7.32 -7.65 -3.33
CA LYS A 70 8.79 -7.63 -3.46
C LYS A 70 9.26 -7.80 -4.92
N LYS A 71 8.46 -8.44 -5.78
CA LYS A 71 8.77 -8.68 -7.21
C LYS A 71 8.30 -7.58 -8.15
N LEU A 72 7.54 -6.61 -7.65
CA LEU A 72 7.16 -5.37 -8.35
C LEU A 72 8.37 -4.44 -8.47
#